data_AF-A0A8B6LGT2-F1
#
_entry.id   AF-A0A8B6LGT2-F1
#
_cell.length_a   1.000
_cell.length_b   1.000
_cell.length_c   1.000
_cell.angle_alpha   90.00
_cell.angle_beta   90.00
_cell.angle_gamma   90.00
#
_symmetry.space_group_name_H-M   'P 1'
#
loop_
_entity.id
_entity.type
_entity.pdbx_description
1 polymer ?
#
loop_
_entity_poly.entity_id
_entity_poly.type
_entity_poly.pdbx_seq_one_letter_code
_entity_poly.pdbx_strand_id
1 'polypeptide(L)'
;MNADEFIRLSIFTDEPSIATIVITDPRTQGQKTMRRFEYNDPQTIPEAIALMARLEGAKSLFAGGTDLLVEIREHIRRPAHLIDLKKIAGLDGLTFDPQHGLRCGALVTVRRIETSPIVRQHYRSLMSAARELGSVQVRNRATLGGNVCRASPSADTLPPLVADGARATLEGAGGRRNVALEDFFTGPGRTLLQSDEILVEFQIPAPPPHTGKAYLKHGRRKAMELATVGVAVTLSLHEGRVSHARIVLGAVAPTPLRALRAEALLMGEKPNDAVFAAAAQAALEESRPITDVRASADYRRRMVGVLTHRALTQALEAVQ
;
A
#
# COMPACT_ATOMS: atom_id res chain seq x y z
N MET A 1 -8.12 -13.14 42.91
CA MET A 1 -7.59 -12.71 41.60
C MET A 1 -7.84 -11.21 41.52
N ASN A 2 -6.82 -10.40 41.80
CA ASN A 2 -6.96 -8.94 41.80
C ASN A 2 -6.85 -8.39 40.37
N ALA A 3 -7.65 -7.37 40.09
CA ALA A 3 -7.91 -6.81 38.76
C ALA A 3 -6.92 -5.68 38.34
N ASP A 4 -5.72 -5.61 38.93
CA ASP A 4 -4.84 -4.42 38.83
C ASP A 4 -3.53 -4.58 38.04
N GLU A 5 -3.30 -5.69 37.33
CA GLU A 5 -2.05 -5.87 36.55
C GLU A 5 -2.18 -5.41 35.09
N PHE A 6 -2.06 -4.10 34.86
CA PHE A 6 -1.97 -3.50 33.52
C PHE A 6 -0.53 -3.43 32.98
N ILE A 7 -0.39 -3.49 31.65
CA ILE A 7 0.85 -3.21 30.91
C ILE A 7 1.34 -1.80 31.29
N ARG A 8 2.57 -1.70 31.82
CA ARG A 8 3.19 -0.40 32.13
C ARG A 8 3.98 0.09 30.92
N LEU A 9 3.57 1.22 30.37
CA LEU A 9 4.38 2.02 29.45
C LEU A 9 5.14 3.03 30.32
N SER A 10 6.46 2.86 30.43
CA SER A 10 7.31 3.83 31.11
C SER A 10 8.15 4.56 30.06
N ILE A 11 7.95 5.88 29.98
CA ILE A 11 8.75 6.78 29.17
C ILE A 11 9.73 7.45 30.12
N PHE A 12 11.03 7.18 29.95
CA PHE A 12 12.09 7.87 30.69
C PHE A 12 12.72 8.91 29.78
N THR A 13 12.82 10.15 30.28
CA THR A 13 13.46 11.28 29.63
C THR A 13 14.63 11.73 30.49
N ASP A 14 15.81 11.17 30.25
CA ASP A 14 17.04 11.61 30.94
C ASP A 14 17.67 12.84 30.23
N GLU A 15 17.29 13.09 28.97
CA GLU A 15 17.58 14.32 28.22
C GLU A 15 16.40 14.69 27.30
N PRO A 16 16.19 15.99 26.97
CA PRO A 16 15.04 16.45 26.19
C PRO A 16 14.95 15.90 24.75
N SER A 17 15.96 15.14 24.28
CA SER A 17 16.02 14.57 22.92
C SER A 17 16.02 13.03 22.86
N ILE A 18 15.98 12.32 23.99
CA ILE A 18 16.06 10.85 24.03
C ILE A 18 14.92 10.30 24.88
N ALA A 19 13.88 9.80 24.23
CA ALA A 19 12.82 9.03 24.89
C ALA A 19 13.17 7.54 24.88
N THR A 20 13.38 6.97 26.07
CA THR A 20 13.55 5.51 26.22
C THR A 20 12.17 4.89 26.48
N ILE A 21 11.68 4.07 25.56
CA ILE A 21 10.44 3.28 25.74
C ILE A 21 10.80 1.86 26.13
N VAL A 22 10.45 1.48 27.36
CA VAL A 22 10.55 0.09 27.83
C VAL A 22 9.13 -0.45 28.00
N ILE A 23 8.79 -1.52 27.28
CA ILE A 23 7.53 -2.25 27.45
C ILE A 23 7.84 -3.53 28.21
N THR A 24 7.42 -3.61 29.47
CA THR A 24 7.55 -4.80 30.32
C THR A 24 6.17 -5.36 30.65
N ASP A 25 5.90 -6.61 30.25
CA ASP A 25 4.73 -7.38 30.70
C ASP A 25 5.19 -8.38 31.78
N PRO A 26 4.75 -8.23 33.04
CA PRO A 26 5.17 -9.10 34.14
C PRO A 26 4.70 -10.55 34.00
N ARG A 27 3.73 -10.86 33.13
CA ARG A 27 3.21 -12.23 32.91
C ARG A 27 4.12 -13.08 32.01
N THR A 28 5.25 -12.53 31.59
CA THR A 28 6.07 -13.09 30.52
C THR A 28 7.44 -13.50 31.03
N GLN A 29 7.46 -14.30 32.11
CA GLN A 29 8.67 -15.01 32.52
C GLN A 29 9.08 -15.98 31.39
N GLY A 30 9.94 -15.50 30.48
CA GLY A 30 10.43 -16.23 29.31
C GLY A 30 10.08 -15.63 27.92
N GLN A 31 9.35 -14.51 27.81
CA GLN A 31 9.18 -13.87 26.50
C GLN A 31 10.40 -13.01 26.15
N LYS A 32 10.77 -13.07 24.86
CA LYS A 32 11.83 -12.24 24.31
C LYS A 32 11.48 -10.76 24.50
N THR A 33 12.21 -10.08 25.38
CA THR A 33 12.10 -8.64 25.56
C THR A 33 12.53 -7.94 24.27
N MET A 34 11.79 -6.91 23.85
CA MET A 34 12.20 -6.11 22.68
C MET A 34 13.57 -5.51 22.94
N ARG A 35 14.46 -5.58 21.94
CA ARG A 35 15.78 -4.95 22.03
C ARG A 35 15.60 -3.44 22.12
N ARG A 36 16.46 -2.81 22.93
CA ARG A 36 16.55 -1.35 23.04
C ARG A 36 16.86 -0.74 21.66
N PHE A 37 16.17 0.34 21.35
CA PHE A 37 16.45 1.24 20.23
C PHE A 37 16.29 2.67 20.71
N GLU A 38 16.94 3.60 20.01
CA GLU A 38 16.76 5.03 20.22
C GLU A 38 15.62 5.55 19.35
N TYR A 39 14.82 6.45 19.90
CA TYR A 39 13.70 7.07 19.21
C TYR A 39 14.06 8.51 18.82
N ASN A 40 13.85 8.86 17.55
CA ASN A 40 14.17 10.16 16.99
C ASN A 40 12.90 10.72 16.32
N ASP A 41 12.54 11.97 16.57
CA ASP A 41 11.31 12.59 16.05
C ASP A 41 11.58 13.93 15.32
N PRO A 42 12.25 13.89 14.16
CA PRO A 42 12.51 15.09 13.37
C PRO A 42 11.23 15.84 13.01
N GLN A 43 11.36 17.15 12.87
CA GLN A 43 10.25 18.04 12.53
C GLN A 43 10.18 18.32 11.02
N THR A 44 11.26 18.04 10.28
CA THR A 44 11.34 18.30 8.84
C THR A 44 11.98 17.12 8.08
N ILE A 45 11.72 17.05 6.76
CA ILE A 45 12.36 16.04 5.89
C ILE A 45 13.89 16.22 5.87
N PRO A 46 14.45 17.45 5.73
CA PRO A 46 15.90 17.64 5.80
C PRO A 46 16.51 17.18 7.13
N GLU A 47 15.85 17.42 8.26
CA GLU A 47 16.31 16.88 9.56
C GLU A 47 16.30 15.36 9.58
N ALA A 48 15.24 14.73 9.07
CA ALA A 48 15.15 13.27 9.01
C ALA A 48 16.24 12.66 8.12
N ILE A 49 16.55 13.28 6.98
CA ILE A 49 17.64 12.87 6.08
C ILE A 49 19.00 13.07 6.77
N ALA A 50 19.22 14.21 7.43
CA ALA A 50 20.45 14.46 8.18
C ALA A 50 20.64 13.47 9.34
N LEU A 51 19.56 13.08 10.03
CA LEU A 51 19.57 12.01 11.03
C LEU A 51 19.97 10.67 10.41
N MET A 52 19.37 10.29 9.29
CA MET A 52 19.71 9.04 8.60
C MET A 52 21.18 9.00 8.16
N ALA A 53 21.75 10.15 7.77
CA ALA A 53 23.16 10.26 7.39
C ALA A 53 24.11 10.16 8.59
N ARG A 54 23.80 10.83 9.71
CA ARG A 54 24.71 10.92 10.87
C ARG A 54 24.65 9.72 11.83
N LEU A 55 23.49 9.08 11.95
CA LEU A 55 23.30 8.00 12.93
C LEU A 55 24.00 6.72 12.44
N GLU A 56 24.63 5.99 13.35
CA GLU A 56 25.25 4.69 13.04
C GLU A 56 24.28 3.53 13.27
N GLY A 57 24.53 2.38 12.67
CA GLY A 57 23.69 1.20 12.85
C GLY A 57 22.35 1.22 12.08
N ALA A 58 21.53 0.20 12.33
CA ALA A 58 20.31 -0.06 11.56
C ALA A 58 19.21 0.96 11.89
N LYS A 59 18.67 1.63 10.86
CA LYS A 59 17.58 2.60 11.02
C LYS A 59 16.25 1.99 10.56
N SER A 60 15.15 2.50 11.08
CA SER A 60 13.83 2.21 10.54
C SER A 60 12.94 3.44 10.63
N LEU A 61 12.37 3.81 9.49
CA LEU A 61 11.41 4.90 9.41
C LEU A 61 10.06 4.45 9.97
N PHE A 62 9.52 5.24 10.88
CA PHE A 62 8.31 4.93 11.64
C PHE A 62 7.17 5.86 11.25
N ALA A 63 6.16 5.28 10.62
CA ALA A 63 4.90 5.93 10.30
C ALA A 63 3.78 5.39 11.21
N GLY A 64 2.91 4.55 10.65
CA GLY A 64 1.78 3.93 11.37
C GLY A 64 2.16 2.87 12.40
N GLY A 65 3.22 2.10 12.11
CA GLY A 65 3.73 1.03 12.99
C GLY A 65 3.09 -0.33 12.86
N THR A 66 2.06 -0.48 12.03
CA THR A 66 1.21 -1.68 11.98
C THR A 66 1.95 -2.92 11.50
N ASP A 67 2.98 -2.75 10.67
CA ASP A 67 3.92 -3.81 10.27
C ASP A 67 5.22 -3.72 11.06
N LEU A 68 5.81 -2.51 11.11
CA LEU A 68 7.13 -2.30 11.69
C LEU A 68 7.25 -2.75 13.15
N LEU A 69 6.30 -2.38 14.00
CA LEU A 69 6.37 -2.73 15.43
C LEU A 69 6.15 -4.23 15.65
N VAL A 70 5.38 -4.88 14.77
CA VAL A 70 5.24 -6.35 14.76
C VAL A 70 6.57 -6.98 14.38
N GLU A 71 7.22 -6.52 13.30
CA GLU A 71 8.53 -7.04 12.87
C GLU A 71 9.63 -6.86 13.95
N ILE A 72 9.59 -5.76 14.70
CA ILE A 72 10.51 -5.52 15.83
C ILE A 72 10.24 -6.51 16.97
N ARG A 73 8.97 -6.67 17.36
CA ARG A 73 8.57 -7.61 18.41
C ARG A 73 8.93 -9.05 18.08
N GLU A 74 8.74 -9.45 16.81
CA GLU A 74 9.10 -10.80 16.35
C GLU A 74 10.60 -10.95 16.02
N HIS A 75 11.42 -9.92 16.28
CA HIS A 75 12.86 -9.85 16.00
C HIS A 75 13.27 -10.07 14.54
N ILE A 76 12.32 -9.92 13.61
CA ILE A 76 12.54 -9.90 12.16
C ILE A 76 13.35 -8.65 11.80
N ARG A 77 13.06 -7.54 12.47
CA ARG A 77 13.77 -6.27 12.31
C ARG A 77 14.35 -5.82 13.64
N ARG A 78 15.58 -5.30 13.62
CA ARG A 78 16.34 -4.94 14.83
C ARG A 78 16.98 -3.56 14.64
N PRO A 79 16.19 -2.48 14.61
CA PRO A 79 16.75 -1.15 14.45
C PRO A 79 17.55 -0.77 15.71
N ALA A 80 18.67 -0.09 15.51
CA ALA A 80 19.30 0.73 16.54
C ALA A 80 18.53 2.05 16.71
N HIS A 81 18.02 2.62 15.61
CA HIS A 81 17.27 3.87 15.62
C HIS A 81 15.92 3.74 14.94
N LEU A 82 14.89 4.24 15.61
CA LEU A 82 13.54 4.42 15.08
C LEU A 82 13.34 5.92 14.80
N ILE A 83 13.12 6.28 13.53
CA ILE A 83 12.96 7.67 13.10
C ILE A 83 11.48 7.90 12.80
N ASP A 84 10.79 8.60 13.69
CA ASP A 84 9.37 8.89 13.62
C ASP A 84 9.08 10.05 12.67
N LEU A 85 8.35 9.76 11.60
CA LEU A 85 7.99 10.74 10.59
C LEU A 85 6.74 11.55 10.97
N LYS A 86 5.99 11.15 12.01
CA LYS A 86 4.66 11.69 12.30
C LYS A 86 4.61 13.18 12.64
N LYS A 87 5.72 13.77 13.08
CA LYS A 87 5.81 15.20 13.40
C LYS A 87 6.23 16.06 12.19
N ILE A 88 6.64 15.43 11.08
CA ILE A 88 7.05 16.15 9.88
C ILE A 88 5.82 16.75 9.17
N ALA A 89 5.79 18.07 9.08
CA ALA A 89 4.70 18.80 8.44
C ALA A 89 4.60 18.46 6.94
N GLY A 90 3.37 18.43 6.41
CA GLY A 90 3.12 18.27 4.97
C GLY A 90 3.05 16.82 4.47
N LEU A 91 3.36 15.82 5.28
CA LEU A 91 3.29 14.41 4.88
C LEU A 91 1.90 13.78 5.00
N ASP A 92 0.91 14.47 5.55
CA ASP A 92 -0.45 13.96 5.78
C ASP A 92 -1.54 14.71 4.98
N GLY A 93 -1.14 15.50 3.98
CA GLY A 93 -2.06 16.20 3.09
C GLY A 93 -2.83 15.25 2.17
N LEU A 94 -4.11 15.52 1.94
CA LEU A 94 -4.94 14.81 0.95
C LEU A 94 -5.79 15.83 0.20
N THR A 95 -5.39 16.17 -1.02
CA THR A 95 -6.02 17.23 -1.82
C THR A 95 -6.22 16.76 -3.25
N PHE A 96 -7.31 17.17 -3.87
CA PHE A 96 -7.62 16.85 -5.27
C PHE A 96 -7.71 18.11 -6.11
N ASP A 97 -7.15 18.02 -7.30
CA ASP A 97 -7.26 19.00 -8.35
C ASP A 97 -7.80 18.32 -9.62
N PRO A 98 -8.80 18.88 -10.32
CA PRO A 98 -9.37 18.26 -11.51
C PRO A 98 -8.40 18.08 -12.69
N GLN A 99 -7.34 18.89 -12.77
CA GLN A 99 -6.35 18.82 -13.86
C GLN A 99 -5.22 17.84 -13.53
N HIS A 100 -4.71 17.89 -12.30
CA HIS A 100 -3.52 17.14 -11.88
C HIS A 100 -3.87 15.83 -11.17
N GLY A 101 -5.05 15.74 -10.55
CA GLY A 101 -5.52 14.59 -9.81
C GLY A 101 -5.32 14.69 -8.31
N LEU A 102 -5.16 13.54 -7.65
CA LEU A 102 -5.06 13.45 -6.19
C LEU A 102 -3.60 13.51 -5.73
N ARG A 103 -3.29 14.52 -4.92
CA ARG A 103 -2.05 14.56 -4.13
C ARG A 103 -2.32 13.95 -2.75
N CYS A 104 -1.55 12.93 -2.40
CA CYS A 104 -1.73 12.15 -1.18
C CYS A 104 -0.38 12.01 -0.46
N GLY A 105 -0.23 12.64 0.69
CA GLY A 105 0.97 12.54 1.50
C GLY A 105 1.22 11.11 2.01
N ALA A 106 2.48 10.74 2.21
CA ALA A 106 2.87 9.40 2.62
C ALA A 106 2.28 8.96 3.97
N LEU A 107 1.99 9.91 4.87
CA LEU A 107 1.40 9.68 6.18
C LEU A 107 -0.14 9.78 6.21
N VAL A 108 -0.80 10.00 5.07
CA VAL A 108 -2.25 9.86 4.99
C VAL A 108 -2.63 8.44 5.42
N THR A 109 -3.49 8.32 6.42
CA THR A 109 -3.91 7.02 6.95
C THR A 109 -4.83 6.32 5.97
N VAL A 110 -4.80 4.98 5.98
CA VAL A 110 -5.69 4.15 5.17
C VAL A 110 -7.15 4.46 5.51
N ARG A 111 -7.46 4.79 6.77
CA ARG A 111 -8.81 5.23 7.16
C ARG A 111 -9.22 6.52 6.45
N ARG A 112 -8.33 7.52 6.36
CA ARG A 112 -8.64 8.77 5.65
C ARG A 112 -8.91 8.53 4.17
N ILE A 113 -8.22 7.57 3.55
CA ILE A 113 -8.49 7.15 2.17
C ILE A 113 -9.85 6.46 2.05
N GLU A 114 -10.12 5.49 2.93
CA GLU A 114 -11.38 4.73 2.98
C GLU A 114 -12.61 5.65 3.13
N THR A 115 -12.52 6.69 3.96
CA THR A 115 -13.65 7.58 4.27
C THR A 115 -13.70 8.86 3.45
N SER A 116 -12.69 9.14 2.61
CA SER A 116 -12.64 10.39 1.84
C SER A 116 -13.72 10.41 0.76
N PRO A 117 -14.61 11.42 0.73
CA PRO A 117 -15.57 11.60 -0.35
C PRO A 117 -14.88 11.78 -1.71
N ILE A 118 -13.75 12.51 -1.73
CA ILE A 118 -12.93 12.75 -2.92
C ILE A 118 -12.40 11.43 -3.49
N VAL A 119 -11.84 10.58 -2.64
CA VAL A 119 -11.32 9.26 -3.08
C VAL A 119 -12.47 8.37 -3.52
N ARG A 120 -13.61 8.37 -2.80
CA ARG A 120 -14.80 7.62 -3.20
C ARG A 120 -15.30 8.02 -4.59
N GLN A 121 -15.28 9.31 -4.89
CA GLN A 121 -15.79 9.86 -6.15
C GLN A 121 -14.86 9.57 -7.34
N HIS A 122 -13.54 9.78 -7.18
CA HIS A 122 -12.61 9.75 -8.31
C HIS A 122 -11.68 8.52 -8.36
N TYR A 123 -11.51 7.82 -7.22
CA TYR A 123 -10.56 6.72 -7.03
C TYR A 123 -11.21 5.56 -6.28
N ARG A 124 -12.41 5.16 -6.74
CA ARG A 124 -13.27 4.18 -6.05
C ARG A 124 -12.61 2.81 -5.83
N SER A 125 -11.74 2.37 -6.75
CA SER A 125 -10.92 1.16 -6.60
C SER A 125 -9.98 1.27 -5.39
N LEU A 126 -9.28 2.40 -5.23
CA LEU A 126 -8.42 2.68 -4.08
C LEU A 126 -9.21 2.75 -2.76
N MET A 127 -10.37 3.41 -2.75
CA MET A 127 -11.27 3.42 -1.59
C MET A 127 -11.69 1.98 -1.20
N SER A 128 -12.07 1.17 -2.20
CA SER A 128 -12.50 -0.21 -1.98
C SER A 128 -11.36 -1.05 -1.42
N ALA A 129 -10.15 -0.95 -1.97
CA ALA A 129 -8.96 -1.61 -1.43
C ALA A 129 -8.62 -1.16 -0.01
N ALA A 130 -8.69 0.15 0.26
CA ALA A 130 -8.46 0.69 1.60
C ALA A 130 -9.44 0.10 2.62
N ARG A 131 -10.71 -0.08 2.27
CA ARG A 131 -11.73 -0.70 3.12
C ARG A 131 -11.43 -2.17 3.48
N GLU A 132 -10.81 -2.91 2.56
CA GLU A 132 -10.46 -4.32 2.73
C GLU A 132 -9.16 -4.54 3.54
N LEU A 133 -8.41 -3.47 3.81
CA LEU A 133 -7.13 -3.54 4.51
C LEU A 133 -7.34 -3.71 6.02
N GLY A 134 -7.02 -4.90 6.53
CA GLY A 134 -7.01 -5.17 7.96
C GLY A 134 -8.35 -4.88 8.66
N SER A 135 -8.26 -4.37 9.90
CA SER A 135 -9.39 -3.88 10.67
C SER A 135 -9.41 -2.34 10.70
N VAL A 136 -10.50 -1.74 11.19
CA VAL A 136 -10.59 -0.27 11.36
C VAL A 136 -9.45 0.25 12.26
N GLN A 137 -9.07 -0.49 13.30
CA GLN A 137 -7.96 -0.14 14.19
C GLN A 137 -6.63 -0.09 13.43
N VAL A 138 -6.38 -1.07 12.55
CA VAL A 138 -5.21 -1.06 11.67
C VAL A 138 -5.27 0.14 10.74
N ARG A 139 -6.41 0.40 10.09
CA ARG A 139 -6.56 1.52 9.14
C ARG A 139 -6.42 2.91 9.76
N ASN A 140 -6.76 3.06 11.03
CA ASN A 140 -6.56 4.30 11.78
C ASN A 140 -5.07 4.62 12.01
N ARG A 141 -4.19 3.61 11.92
CA ARG A 141 -2.75 3.74 12.14
C ARG A 141 -1.94 3.60 10.88
N ALA A 142 -2.25 2.60 10.05
CA ALA A 142 -1.58 2.32 8.80
C ALA A 142 -1.68 3.53 7.88
N THR A 143 -0.56 3.87 7.25
CA THR A 143 -0.42 4.98 6.30
C THR A 143 -0.24 4.43 4.89
N LEU A 144 -0.67 5.15 3.86
CA LEU A 144 -0.46 4.73 2.47
C LEU A 144 1.01 4.52 2.14
N GLY A 145 1.87 5.47 2.55
CA GLY A 145 3.32 5.40 2.37
C GLY A 145 3.92 4.18 3.05
N GLY A 146 3.58 3.95 4.32
CA GLY A 146 3.98 2.73 5.04
C GLY A 146 3.54 1.42 4.34
N ASN A 147 2.32 1.36 3.81
CA ASN A 147 1.85 0.18 3.08
C ASN A 147 2.62 -0.05 1.76
N VAL A 148 2.88 1.02 1.01
CA VAL A 148 3.67 0.99 -0.23
C VAL A 148 5.13 0.62 0.05
N CYS A 149 5.78 1.27 1.02
CA CYS A 149 7.17 0.96 1.39
C CYS A 149 7.31 -0.45 1.97
N ARG A 150 6.26 -1.01 2.59
CA ARG A 150 6.29 -2.41 3.01
C ARG A 150 6.33 -3.38 1.83
N ALA A 151 5.83 -2.97 0.65
CA ALA A 151 5.90 -3.71 -0.60
C ALA A 151 5.48 -5.18 -0.47
N SER A 152 4.45 -5.45 0.34
CA SER A 152 3.92 -6.80 0.45
C SER A 152 3.21 -7.18 -0.85
N PRO A 153 3.48 -8.34 -1.46
CA PRO A 153 2.77 -8.79 -2.66
C PRO A 153 1.25 -8.85 -2.49
N SER A 154 0.77 -9.03 -1.26
CA SER A 154 -0.65 -9.11 -0.91
C SER A 154 -1.24 -7.79 -0.39
N ALA A 155 -0.54 -6.67 -0.53
CA ALA A 155 -1.04 -5.37 -0.09
C ALA A 155 -2.14 -4.85 -1.02
N ASP A 156 -3.33 -4.63 -0.47
CA ASP A 156 -4.55 -4.35 -1.23
C ASP A 156 -4.51 -3.03 -1.99
N THR A 157 -3.83 -2.01 -1.47
CA THR A 157 -3.82 -0.67 -2.08
C THR A 157 -2.84 -0.54 -3.24
N LEU A 158 -1.88 -1.46 -3.42
CA LEU A 158 -0.89 -1.34 -4.49
C LEU A 158 -1.51 -1.50 -5.89
N PRO A 159 -2.35 -2.52 -6.17
CA PRO A 159 -2.92 -2.70 -7.50
C PRO A 159 -3.75 -1.49 -7.97
N PRO A 160 -4.66 -0.89 -7.18
CA PRO A 160 -5.38 0.31 -7.60
C PRO A 160 -4.48 1.52 -7.85
N LEU A 161 -3.44 1.74 -7.05
CA LEU A 161 -2.52 2.86 -7.26
C LEU A 161 -1.75 2.70 -8.58
N VAL A 162 -1.29 1.48 -8.89
CA VAL A 162 -0.62 1.18 -10.16
C VAL A 162 -1.60 1.29 -11.33
N ALA A 163 -2.84 0.80 -11.16
CA ALA A 163 -3.90 0.89 -12.17
C ALA A 163 -4.28 2.34 -12.48
N ASP A 164 -4.18 3.23 -11.49
CA ASP A 164 -4.43 4.66 -11.67
C ASP A 164 -3.19 5.46 -12.09
N GLY A 165 -2.05 4.81 -12.32
CA GLY A 165 -0.84 5.47 -12.80
C GLY A 165 -0.18 6.38 -11.77
N ALA A 166 -0.31 6.03 -10.48
CA ALA A 166 0.30 6.77 -9.40
C ALA A 166 1.82 6.93 -9.58
N ARG A 167 2.33 8.09 -9.19
CA ARG A 167 3.75 8.40 -9.07
C ARG A 167 4.08 8.70 -7.61
N ALA A 168 5.25 8.27 -7.17
CA ALA A 168 5.77 8.51 -5.83
C ALA A 168 6.87 9.57 -5.90
N THR A 169 6.80 10.57 -5.01
CA THR A 169 7.84 11.56 -4.79
C THR A 169 8.75 11.07 -3.67
N LEU A 170 10.04 10.90 -3.98
CA LEU A 170 11.09 10.52 -3.03
C LEU A 170 11.99 11.72 -2.77
N GLU A 171 12.42 11.90 -1.53
CA GLU A 171 13.38 12.94 -1.15
C GLU A 171 14.52 12.33 -0.35
N GLY A 172 15.74 12.52 -0.82
CA GLY A 172 16.98 12.11 -0.16
C GLY A 172 18.01 13.23 -0.16
N ALA A 173 19.26 12.93 0.17
CA ALA A 173 20.31 13.95 0.25
C ALA A 173 20.58 14.63 -1.10
N GLY A 174 20.36 13.91 -2.20
CA GLY A 174 20.47 14.43 -3.58
C GLY A 174 19.25 15.24 -4.07
N GLY A 175 18.26 15.49 -3.22
CA GLY A 175 17.04 16.22 -3.56
C GLY A 175 15.84 15.31 -3.88
N ARG A 176 14.88 15.87 -4.62
CA ARG A 176 13.60 15.20 -4.95
C ARG A 176 13.64 14.51 -6.30
N ARG A 177 13.03 13.33 -6.38
CA ARG A 177 12.74 12.66 -7.65
C ARG A 177 11.37 11.99 -7.65
N ASN A 178 10.78 11.89 -8.84
CA ASN A 178 9.50 11.23 -9.04
C ASN A 178 9.72 9.90 -9.74
N VAL A 179 9.06 8.84 -9.25
CA VAL A 179 9.10 7.50 -9.86
C VAL A 179 7.69 7.03 -10.14
N ALA A 180 7.49 6.31 -11.25
CA ALA A 180 6.23 5.61 -11.45
C ALA A 180 6.08 4.54 -10.37
N LEU A 181 4.88 4.40 -9.80
CA LEU A 181 4.69 3.44 -8.73
C LEU A 181 4.83 1.99 -9.23
N GLU A 182 4.57 1.73 -10.51
CA GLU A 182 4.79 0.41 -11.13
C GLU A 182 6.26 -0.02 -11.08
N ASP A 183 7.19 0.94 -11.18
CA ASP A 183 8.64 0.71 -11.13
C ASP A 183 9.18 0.69 -9.69
N PHE A 184 8.38 1.11 -8.71
CA PHE A 184 8.82 1.28 -7.32
C PHE A 184 9.18 -0.05 -6.64
N PHE A 185 8.56 -1.16 -7.06
CA PHE A 185 8.68 -2.46 -6.41
C PHE A 185 9.71 -3.36 -7.12
N THR A 186 10.69 -3.86 -6.38
CA THR A 186 11.78 -4.71 -6.91
C THR A 186 11.69 -6.17 -6.44
N GLY A 187 10.65 -6.49 -5.66
CA GLY A 187 10.32 -7.84 -5.21
C GLY A 187 9.54 -7.85 -3.91
N PRO A 188 9.28 -9.04 -3.33
CA PRO A 188 8.50 -9.17 -2.11
C PRO A 188 9.17 -8.45 -0.94
N GLY A 189 8.53 -7.41 -0.42
CA GLY A 189 9.09 -6.60 0.67
C GLY A 189 10.27 -5.72 0.28
N ARG A 190 10.51 -5.51 -1.02
CA ARG A 190 11.64 -4.73 -1.53
C ARG A 190 11.17 -3.65 -2.49
N THR A 191 11.80 -2.49 -2.39
CA THR A 191 11.52 -1.30 -3.22
C THR A 191 12.81 -0.76 -3.81
N LEU A 192 12.70 0.25 -4.67
CA LEU A 192 13.85 1.02 -5.18
C LEU A 192 14.35 2.11 -4.23
N LEU A 193 13.69 2.30 -3.08
CA LEU A 193 13.97 3.36 -2.12
C LEU A 193 15.40 3.19 -1.58
N GLN A 194 16.22 4.23 -1.70
CA GLN A 194 17.57 4.23 -1.15
C GLN A 194 17.54 4.42 0.38
N SER A 195 18.64 4.07 1.06
CA SER A 195 18.72 4.12 2.52
C SER A 195 18.63 5.53 3.12
N ASP A 196 18.86 6.56 2.31
CA ASP A 196 18.78 7.98 2.66
C ASP A 196 17.51 8.66 2.12
N GLU A 197 16.60 7.92 1.49
CA GLU A 197 15.38 8.47 0.90
C GLU A 197 14.14 8.27 1.78
N ILE A 198 13.26 9.27 1.74
CA ILE A 198 11.93 9.25 2.33
C ILE A 198 10.90 9.34 1.21
N LEU A 199 9.91 8.46 1.23
CA LEU A 199 8.70 8.61 0.42
C LEU A 199 7.85 9.75 1.00
N VAL A 200 7.68 10.82 0.24
CA VAL A 200 7.03 12.07 0.69
C VAL A 200 5.54 12.06 0.40
N GLU A 201 5.17 11.77 -0.84
CA GLU A 201 3.79 11.81 -1.30
C GLU A 201 3.60 10.99 -2.58
N PHE A 202 2.33 10.86 -2.95
CA PHE A 202 1.87 10.28 -4.19
C PHE A 202 1.12 11.33 -5.00
N GLN A 203 1.40 11.36 -6.30
CA GLN A 203 0.55 12.03 -7.29
C GLN A 203 -0.20 10.95 -8.07
N ILE A 204 -1.53 10.95 -7.98
CA ILE A 204 -2.40 10.02 -8.71
C ILE A 204 -3.15 10.84 -9.76
N PRO A 205 -2.92 10.61 -11.07
CA PRO A 205 -3.54 11.38 -12.15
C PRO A 205 -5.07 11.46 -12.07
N ALA A 206 -5.62 12.60 -12.49
CA ALA A 206 -7.06 12.74 -12.64
C ALA A 206 -7.59 11.70 -13.64
N PRO A 207 -8.65 10.94 -13.30
CA PRO A 207 -9.23 10.00 -14.25
C PRO A 207 -9.81 10.77 -15.45
N PRO A 208 -9.58 10.31 -16.69
CA PRO A 208 -10.26 10.87 -17.85
C PRO A 208 -11.79 10.81 -17.71
N PRO A 209 -12.56 11.61 -18.46
CA PRO A 209 -14.00 11.44 -18.57
C PRO A 209 -14.37 10.00 -18.94
N HIS A 210 -15.56 9.55 -18.52
CA HIS A 210 -16.04 8.19 -18.80
C HIS A 210 -15.08 7.09 -18.36
N THR A 211 -14.50 7.26 -17.17
CA THR A 211 -13.61 6.27 -16.54
C THR A 211 -14.29 5.59 -15.37
N GLY A 212 -14.30 4.26 -15.39
CA GLY A 212 -14.83 3.42 -14.33
C GLY A 212 -13.72 2.57 -13.76
N LYS A 213 -13.86 2.27 -12.47
CA LYS A 213 -12.81 1.66 -11.67
C LYS A 213 -13.40 0.60 -10.76
N ALA A 214 -12.73 -0.54 -10.68
CA ALA A 214 -13.10 -1.63 -9.79
C ALA A 214 -11.86 -2.19 -9.07
N TYR A 215 -12.06 -2.65 -7.83
CA TYR A 215 -11.10 -3.49 -7.14
C TYR A 215 -11.83 -4.66 -6.50
N LEU A 216 -11.40 -5.87 -6.81
CA LEU A 216 -11.92 -7.09 -6.23
C LEU A 216 -10.81 -7.83 -5.49
N LYS A 217 -11.10 -8.15 -4.23
CA LYS A 217 -10.24 -8.97 -3.37
C LYS A 217 -10.91 -10.32 -3.16
N HIS A 218 -10.14 -11.38 -3.30
CA HIS A 218 -10.53 -12.73 -2.92
C HIS A 218 -9.65 -13.25 -1.79
N GLY A 219 -10.28 -13.87 -0.80
CA GLY A 219 -9.64 -14.44 0.38
C GLY A 219 -10.59 -15.41 1.08
N ARG A 220 -10.10 -16.07 2.14
CA ARG A 220 -10.85 -17.11 2.87
C ARG A 220 -11.95 -16.56 3.80
N ARG A 221 -11.87 -15.27 4.14
CA ARG A 221 -12.81 -14.57 5.03
C ARG A 221 -13.02 -13.14 4.57
N LYS A 222 -14.16 -12.55 4.96
CA LYS A 222 -14.61 -11.21 4.52
C LYS A 222 -13.81 -10.03 5.11
N ALA A 223 -13.05 -10.24 6.18
CA ALA A 223 -12.31 -9.17 6.86
C ALA A 223 -11.02 -9.70 7.49
N MET A 224 -10.05 -8.80 7.71
CA MET A 224 -8.76 -9.10 8.35
C MET A 224 -7.92 -10.16 7.62
N GLU A 225 -8.12 -10.38 6.32
CA GLU A 225 -7.40 -11.39 5.53
C GLU A 225 -6.41 -10.74 4.58
N LEU A 226 -5.29 -11.40 4.31
CA LEU A 226 -4.39 -11.03 3.23
C LEU A 226 -4.93 -11.59 1.90
N ALA A 227 -4.86 -10.79 0.83
CA ALA A 227 -5.39 -11.20 -0.46
C ALA A 227 -4.79 -12.54 -0.93
N THR A 228 -5.66 -13.45 -1.37
CA THR A 228 -5.28 -14.63 -2.16
C THR A 228 -5.14 -14.23 -3.63
N VAL A 229 -6.06 -13.40 -4.11
CA VAL A 229 -5.99 -12.72 -5.40
C VAL A 229 -6.60 -11.33 -5.23
N GLY A 230 -5.95 -10.31 -5.76
CA GLY A 230 -6.53 -8.98 -5.93
C GLY A 230 -6.52 -8.61 -7.41
N VAL A 231 -7.57 -7.96 -7.91
CA VAL A 231 -7.61 -7.41 -9.27
C VAL A 231 -8.14 -5.99 -9.22
N ALA A 232 -7.32 -5.03 -9.68
CA ALA A 232 -7.73 -3.65 -9.93
C ALA A 232 -7.89 -3.42 -11.43
N VAL A 233 -8.97 -2.74 -11.81
CA VAL A 233 -9.24 -2.34 -13.19
C VAL A 233 -9.53 -0.84 -13.21
N THR A 234 -8.92 -0.15 -14.17
CA THR A 234 -9.31 1.20 -14.61
C THR A 234 -9.59 1.12 -16.11
N LEU A 235 -10.81 1.51 -16.51
CA LEU A 235 -11.32 1.40 -17.87
C LEU A 235 -11.94 2.74 -18.30
N SER A 236 -11.53 3.30 -19.43
CA SER A 236 -12.12 4.52 -20.00
C SER A 236 -12.71 4.24 -21.37
N LEU A 237 -13.84 4.90 -21.67
CA LEU A 237 -14.50 4.79 -22.97
C LEU A 237 -14.42 6.10 -23.76
N HIS A 238 -14.27 5.98 -25.08
CA HIS A 238 -14.50 7.04 -26.05
C HIS A 238 -15.41 6.48 -27.15
N GLU A 239 -16.55 7.13 -27.40
CA GLU A 239 -17.53 6.69 -28.40
C GLU A 239 -17.95 5.22 -28.25
N GLY A 240 -18.12 4.76 -27.00
CA GLY A 240 -18.52 3.39 -26.67
C GLY A 240 -17.44 2.33 -26.88
N ARG A 241 -16.20 2.72 -27.15
CA ARG A 241 -15.04 1.84 -27.30
C ARG A 241 -14.01 2.12 -26.21
N VAL A 242 -13.24 1.11 -25.84
CA VAL A 242 -12.18 1.25 -24.83
C VAL A 242 -11.05 2.14 -25.37
N SER A 243 -10.87 3.29 -24.74
CA SER A 243 -9.79 4.24 -25.05
C SER A 243 -8.61 4.12 -24.09
N HIS A 244 -8.84 3.53 -22.91
CA HIS A 244 -7.81 3.23 -21.92
C HIS A 244 -8.21 2.01 -21.09
N ALA A 245 -7.27 1.11 -20.83
CA ALA A 245 -7.46 0.00 -19.92
C ALA A 245 -6.18 -0.28 -19.14
N ARG A 246 -6.30 -0.45 -17.82
CA ARG A 246 -5.26 -0.98 -16.95
C ARG A 246 -5.81 -2.10 -16.10
N ILE A 247 -5.13 -3.24 -16.08
CA ILE A 247 -5.49 -4.42 -15.27
C ILE A 247 -4.28 -4.77 -14.42
N VAL A 248 -4.42 -4.62 -13.10
CA VAL A 248 -3.33 -4.87 -12.15
C VAL A 248 -3.70 -5.98 -11.19
N LEU A 249 -2.83 -6.98 -11.13
CA LEU A 249 -2.99 -8.18 -10.34
C LEU A 249 -2.18 -8.08 -9.04
N GLY A 250 -2.82 -8.36 -7.91
CA GLY A 250 -2.22 -8.43 -6.58
C GLY A 250 -2.17 -9.86 -6.04
N ALA A 251 -1.19 -10.15 -5.20
CA ALA A 251 -0.95 -11.46 -4.55
C ALA A 251 -0.69 -12.65 -5.49
N VAL A 252 -0.50 -12.41 -6.80
CA VAL A 252 -0.30 -13.45 -7.82
C VAL A 252 0.96 -13.23 -8.66
N ALA A 253 1.90 -12.44 -8.14
CA ALA A 253 3.24 -12.23 -8.65
C ALA A 253 4.12 -11.67 -7.50
N PRO A 254 5.46 -11.60 -7.65
CA PRO A 254 6.34 -11.04 -6.63
C PRO A 254 6.11 -9.55 -6.31
N THR A 255 5.53 -8.80 -7.24
CA THR A 255 5.14 -7.39 -7.15
C THR A 255 3.76 -7.22 -7.80
N PRO A 256 3.06 -6.08 -7.65
CA PRO A 256 1.87 -5.79 -8.44
C PRO A 256 2.17 -5.95 -9.94
N LEU A 257 1.37 -6.73 -10.64
CA LEU A 257 1.63 -7.11 -12.03
C LEU A 257 0.58 -6.49 -12.95
N ARG A 258 1.00 -5.67 -13.92
CA ARG A 258 0.15 -5.27 -15.03
C ARG A 258 -0.01 -6.43 -16.01
N ALA A 259 -1.25 -6.78 -16.33
CA ALA A 259 -1.58 -7.79 -17.34
C ALA A 259 -1.62 -7.11 -18.72
N LEU A 260 -0.44 -6.82 -19.28
CA LEU A 260 -0.30 -6.00 -20.49
C LEU A 260 -0.94 -6.66 -21.72
N ARG A 261 -0.89 -8.00 -21.83
CA ARG A 261 -1.59 -8.69 -22.93
C ARG A 261 -3.10 -8.56 -22.77
N ALA A 262 -3.62 -8.70 -21.55
CA ALA A 262 -5.03 -8.49 -21.27
C ALA A 262 -5.49 -7.06 -21.58
N GLU A 263 -4.69 -6.04 -21.20
CA GLU A 263 -4.94 -4.64 -21.52
C GLU A 263 -5.01 -4.42 -23.04
N ALA A 264 -4.05 -4.96 -23.79
CA ALA A 264 -3.98 -4.81 -25.25
C ALA A 264 -5.20 -5.39 -25.98
N LEU A 265 -5.77 -6.50 -25.50
CA LEU A 265 -6.98 -7.10 -26.06
C LEU A 265 -8.24 -6.25 -25.90
N LEU A 266 -8.23 -5.28 -24.97
CA LEU A 266 -9.37 -4.39 -24.73
C LEU A 266 -9.32 -3.16 -25.62
N MET A 267 -8.13 -2.66 -25.95
CA MET A 267 -7.96 -1.36 -26.60
C MET A 267 -8.68 -1.28 -27.95
N GLY A 268 -9.52 -0.25 -28.13
CA GLY A 268 -10.31 -0.02 -29.36
C GLY A 268 -11.57 -0.87 -29.49
N GLU A 269 -11.72 -1.90 -28.65
CA GLU A 269 -12.87 -2.80 -28.69
C GLU A 269 -14.12 -2.20 -28.06
N LYS A 270 -15.28 -2.67 -28.52
CA LYS A 270 -16.56 -2.39 -27.85
C LYS A 270 -16.72 -3.37 -26.67
N PRO A 271 -16.83 -2.90 -25.42
CA PRO A 271 -16.96 -3.77 -24.26
C PRO A 271 -18.12 -4.75 -24.40
N ASN A 272 -17.82 -6.05 -24.25
CA ASN A 272 -18.79 -7.13 -24.23
C ASN A 272 -18.19 -8.35 -23.52
N ASP A 273 -19.04 -9.35 -23.27
CA ASP A 273 -18.66 -10.54 -22.52
C ASP A 273 -17.49 -11.32 -23.16
N ALA A 274 -17.50 -11.49 -24.48
CA ALA A 274 -16.44 -12.22 -25.20
C ALA A 274 -15.08 -11.50 -25.10
N VAL A 275 -15.07 -10.17 -25.24
CA VAL A 275 -13.86 -9.35 -25.09
C VAL A 275 -13.33 -9.43 -23.65
N PHE A 276 -14.20 -9.36 -22.66
CA PHE A 276 -13.80 -9.48 -21.24
C PHE A 276 -13.33 -10.89 -20.88
N ALA A 277 -13.93 -11.94 -21.47
CA ALA A 277 -13.48 -13.32 -21.29
C ALA A 277 -12.07 -13.53 -21.88
N ALA A 278 -11.80 -12.98 -23.07
CA ALA A 278 -10.46 -13.05 -23.69
C ALA A 278 -9.41 -12.32 -22.85
N ALA A 279 -9.70 -11.10 -22.38
CA ALA A 279 -8.80 -10.35 -21.50
C ALA A 279 -8.57 -11.08 -20.17
N ALA A 280 -9.62 -11.66 -19.58
CA ALA A 280 -9.51 -12.45 -18.35
C ALA A 280 -8.63 -13.70 -18.52
N GLN A 281 -8.75 -14.39 -19.66
CA GLN A 281 -7.89 -15.53 -20.00
C GLN A 281 -6.42 -15.10 -20.13
N ALA A 282 -6.15 -13.98 -20.81
CA ALA A 282 -4.79 -13.44 -20.91
C ALA A 282 -4.21 -13.05 -19.53
N ALA A 283 -4.99 -12.40 -18.67
CA ALA A 283 -4.55 -12.03 -17.32
C ALA A 283 -4.21 -13.26 -16.46
N LEU A 284 -4.98 -14.34 -16.60
CA LEU A 284 -4.70 -15.62 -15.96
C LEU A 284 -3.34 -16.17 -16.41
N GLU A 285 -3.07 -16.18 -17.72
CA GLU A 285 -1.82 -16.67 -18.32
C GLU A 285 -0.60 -15.85 -17.91
N GLU A 286 -0.77 -14.53 -17.74
CA GLU A 286 0.30 -13.62 -17.33
C GLU A 286 0.66 -13.77 -15.84
N SER A 287 -0.27 -14.25 -15.01
CA SER A 287 -0.08 -14.37 -13.57
C SER A 287 0.97 -15.42 -13.18
N ARG A 288 1.74 -15.14 -12.12
CA ARG A 288 2.87 -15.95 -11.64
C ARG A 288 2.77 -16.25 -10.13
N PRO A 289 1.66 -16.83 -9.64
CA PRO A 289 1.47 -17.07 -8.22
C PRO A 289 2.36 -18.21 -7.70
N ILE A 290 2.72 -18.11 -6.43
CA ILE A 290 3.28 -19.23 -5.65
C ILE A 290 2.15 -20.06 -5.01
N THR A 291 2.47 -21.29 -4.61
CA THR A 291 1.65 -22.07 -3.67
C THR A 291 2.07 -21.74 -2.25
N ASP A 292 1.10 -21.45 -1.37
CA ASP A 292 1.34 -21.24 0.06
C ASP A 292 0.15 -21.78 0.89
N VAL A 293 0.17 -21.49 2.19
CA VAL A 293 -0.89 -21.88 3.15
C VAL A 293 -2.27 -21.29 2.86
N ARG A 294 -2.39 -20.29 1.96
CA ARG A 294 -3.67 -19.66 1.62
C ARG A 294 -4.32 -20.32 0.42
N ALA A 295 -3.54 -20.67 -0.60
CA ALA A 295 -4.01 -21.36 -1.80
C ALA A 295 -2.86 -21.88 -2.68
N SER A 296 -3.18 -22.88 -3.51
CA SER A 296 -2.28 -23.31 -4.59
C SER A 296 -2.15 -22.27 -5.69
N ALA A 297 -1.02 -22.31 -6.40
CA ALA A 297 -0.77 -21.48 -7.57
C ALA A 297 -1.88 -21.63 -8.62
N ASP A 298 -2.30 -22.87 -8.92
CA ASP A 298 -3.33 -23.14 -9.93
C ASP A 298 -4.70 -22.57 -9.55
N TYR A 299 -5.08 -22.65 -8.27
CA TYR A 299 -6.31 -22.02 -7.80
C TYR A 299 -6.24 -20.49 -7.97
N ARG A 300 -5.11 -19.88 -7.60
CA ARG A 300 -4.90 -18.44 -7.76
C ARG A 300 -5.00 -18.02 -9.22
N ARG A 301 -4.38 -18.76 -10.16
CA ARG A 301 -4.49 -18.49 -11.61
C ARG A 301 -5.93 -18.50 -12.07
N ARG A 302 -6.70 -19.57 -11.76
CA ARG A 302 -8.12 -19.64 -12.12
C ARG A 302 -8.93 -18.48 -11.56
N MET A 303 -8.67 -18.10 -10.31
CA MET A 303 -9.34 -16.96 -9.67
C MET A 303 -8.96 -15.62 -10.31
N VAL A 304 -7.75 -15.44 -10.85
CA VAL A 304 -7.38 -14.25 -11.63
C VAL A 304 -8.32 -14.07 -12.82
N GLY A 305 -8.57 -15.13 -13.60
CA GLY A 305 -9.50 -15.06 -14.73
C GLY A 305 -10.91 -14.64 -14.29
N VAL A 306 -11.45 -15.34 -13.28
CA VAL A 306 -12.80 -15.04 -12.75
C VAL A 306 -12.91 -13.59 -12.25
N LEU A 307 -11.95 -13.11 -11.48
CA LEU A 307 -11.99 -11.76 -10.92
C LEU A 307 -11.71 -10.68 -11.95
N THR A 308 -10.87 -10.95 -12.95
CA THR A 308 -10.60 -9.99 -14.04
C THR A 308 -11.85 -9.72 -14.84
N HIS A 309 -12.57 -10.76 -15.25
CA HIS A 309 -13.85 -10.61 -15.95
C HIS A 309 -14.85 -9.79 -15.12
N ARG A 310 -15.06 -10.17 -13.84
CA ARG A 310 -15.96 -9.45 -12.93
C ARG A 310 -15.56 -8.00 -12.69
N ALA A 311 -14.26 -7.73 -12.55
CA ALA A 311 -13.76 -6.38 -12.33
C ALA A 311 -13.93 -5.50 -13.58
N LEU A 312 -13.75 -6.06 -14.79
CA LEU A 312 -14.05 -5.38 -16.05
C LEU A 312 -15.53 -5.05 -16.17
N THR A 313 -16.42 -5.99 -15.84
CA THR A 313 -17.87 -5.74 -15.80
C THR A 313 -18.22 -4.61 -14.83
N GLN A 314 -17.73 -4.66 -13.59
CA GLN A 314 -18.00 -3.60 -12.60
C GLN A 314 -17.40 -2.25 -12.99
N ALA A 315 -16.22 -2.25 -13.63
CA ALA A 315 -15.63 -1.02 -14.13
C ALA A 315 -16.48 -0.42 -15.25
N LEU A 316 -17.00 -1.23 -16.18
CA LEU A 316 -17.90 -0.79 -17.24
C LEU A 316 -19.21 -0.20 -16.67
N GLU A 317 -19.84 -0.88 -15.71
CA GLU A 317 -21.05 -0.38 -15.02
C GLU A 317 -20.81 0.95 -14.30
N ALA A 318 -19.58 1.20 -13.84
CA ALA A 318 -19.21 2.46 -13.18
C ALA A 318 -18.86 3.60 -14.16
N VAL A 319 -18.62 3.30 -15.44
CA VAL A 319 -18.46 4.30 -16.51
C VAL A 319 -19.82 4.84 -16.98
N GLN A 320 -20.83 3.96 -17.02
CA GLN A 320 -22.17 4.20 -17.56
C GLN A 320 -23.06 5.00 -16.60
#